data_AF-A5UZ37-F1
#
_entry.id   AF-A5UZ37-F1
#
_cell.length_a   1.000
_cell.length_b   1.000
_cell.length_c   1.000
_cell.angle_alpha   90.00
_cell.angle_beta   90.00
_cell.angle_gamma   90.00
#
_symmetry.space_group_name_H-M   'P 1'
#
loop_
_entity.id
_entity.type
_entity.pdbx_description
1 polymer ?
#
loop_
_entity_poly.entity_id
_entity_poly.type
_entity_poly.pdbx_seq_one_letter_code
_entity_poly.pdbx_strand_id
1 'polypeptide(L)'
;MGRKPMTEHHQASDTHPWADLTTTQTLALLLHELYTPVSALGDQVSRLAADSLDERERAVIIGHMRARIDDLSRLVVLLKRYLDEQPAPDA
;
A
#
# COMPACT_ATOMS: atom_id res chain seq x y z
N MET A 1 -13.68 -4.74 -49.99
CA MET A 1 -14.43 -4.91 -48.73
C MET A 1 -13.62 -5.82 -47.81
N GLY A 2 -12.96 -5.28 -46.80
CA GLY A 2 -12.25 -6.08 -45.79
C GLY A 2 -12.61 -5.55 -44.42
N ARG A 3 -13.49 -6.26 -43.71
CA ARG A 3 -13.80 -5.97 -42.31
C ARG A 3 -12.62 -6.46 -41.47
N LYS A 4 -11.86 -5.55 -40.86
CA LYS A 4 -10.97 -5.90 -39.75
C LYS A 4 -11.82 -6.04 -38.48
N PRO A 5 -11.70 -7.15 -37.73
CA PRO A 5 -12.40 -7.29 -36.46
C PRO A 5 -11.86 -6.26 -35.47
N MET A 6 -12.81 -5.62 -34.80
CA MET A 6 -12.62 -4.71 -33.68
C MET A 6 -11.93 -5.49 -32.56
N THR A 7 -10.67 -5.16 -32.29
CA THR A 7 -9.99 -5.61 -31.07
C THR A 7 -10.70 -4.91 -29.91
N GLU A 8 -11.67 -5.59 -29.32
CA GLU A 8 -12.20 -5.27 -28.00
C GLU A 8 -11.04 -5.37 -27.01
N HIS A 9 -10.37 -4.24 -26.80
CA HIS A 9 -9.61 -4.03 -25.59
C HIS A 9 -10.61 -4.14 -24.45
N HIS A 10 -10.67 -5.33 -23.85
CA HIS A 10 -11.19 -5.51 -22.51
C HIS A 10 -10.38 -4.56 -21.64
N GLN A 11 -10.92 -3.35 -21.43
CA GLN A 11 -10.56 -2.54 -20.28
C GLN A 11 -10.82 -3.45 -19.09
N ALA A 12 -9.75 -4.07 -18.58
CA ALA A 12 -9.79 -4.59 -17.23
C ALA A 12 -10.23 -3.40 -16.40
N SER A 13 -11.48 -3.42 -15.94
CA SER A 13 -11.97 -2.44 -15.01
C SER A 13 -10.91 -2.37 -13.91
N ASP A 14 -10.28 -1.21 -13.76
CA ASP A 14 -9.40 -0.87 -12.63
C ASP A 14 -10.29 -0.82 -11.38
N THR A 15 -10.92 -1.95 -11.06
CA THR A 15 -11.79 -2.10 -9.91
C THR A 15 -10.87 -2.01 -8.71
N HIS A 16 -11.13 -1.02 -7.86
CA HIS A 16 -10.36 -0.79 -6.65
C HIS A 16 -10.22 -2.13 -5.90
N PRO A 17 -9.03 -2.49 -5.37
CA PRO A 17 -8.82 -3.79 -4.71
C PRO A 17 -9.72 -4.05 -3.49
N TRP A 18 -10.47 -3.04 -3.05
CA TRP A 18 -11.41 -3.10 -1.94
C TRP A 18 -12.86 -2.89 -2.37
N ALA A 19 -13.16 -2.77 -3.67
CA ALA A 19 -14.51 -2.49 -4.16
C ALA A 19 -15.52 -3.58 -3.75
N ASP A 20 -15.06 -4.83 -3.66
CA ASP A 20 -15.90 -5.98 -3.28
C ASP A 20 -15.84 -6.31 -1.78
N LEU A 21 -15.13 -5.51 -0.98
CA LEU A 21 -14.97 -5.75 0.45
C LEU A 21 -16.00 -4.96 1.26
N THR A 22 -16.59 -5.60 2.27
CA THR A 22 -17.36 -4.88 3.30
C THR A 22 -16.44 -3.99 4.12
N THR A 23 -16.98 -2.92 4.73
CA THR A 23 -16.21 -2.02 5.61
C THR A 23 -15.39 -2.76 6.66
N THR A 24 -15.96 -3.78 7.31
CA THR A 24 -15.24 -4.60 8.31
C THR A 24 -14.08 -5.38 7.70
N GLN A 25 -14.26 -5.94 6.50
CA GLN A 25 -13.19 -6.65 5.79
C GLN A 25 -12.08 -5.69 5.34
N THR A 26 -12.44 -4.51 4.82
CA THR A 26 -11.50 -3.45 4.47
C THR A 26 -10.71 -2.99 5.69
N LEU A 27 -11.37 -2.79 6.85
CA LEU A 27 -10.69 -2.42 8.10
C LEU A 27 -9.75 -3.51 8.61
N ALA A 28 -10.14 -4.79 8.54
CA ALA A 28 -9.29 -5.90 8.94
C ALA A 28 -8.04 -6.01 8.04
N LEU A 29 -8.23 -5.83 6.74
CA LEU A 29 -7.14 -5.84 5.76
C LEU A 29 -6.20 -4.63 5.96
N LEU A 30 -6.75 -3.43 6.13
CA LEU A 30 -5.99 -2.22 6.46
C LEU A 30 -5.17 -2.39 7.74
N LEU A 31 -5.77 -2.96 8.79
CA LEU A 31 -5.06 -3.20 10.05
C LEU A 31 -3.86 -4.13 9.84
N HIS A 32 -4.05 -5.20 9.07
CA HIS A 32 -2.97 -6.13 8.72
C HIS A 32 -1.88 -5.44 7.88
N GLU A 33 -2.27 -4.74 6.82
CA GLU A 33 -1.36 -4.07 5.89
C GLU A 33 -0.60 -2.89 6.53
N LEU A 34 -1.17 -2.24 7.54
CA LEU A 34 -0.49 -1.20 8.32
C LEU A 34 0.44 -1.80 9.37
N TYR A 35 0.00 -2.85 10.07
CA TYR A 35 0.76 -3.42 11.19
C TYR A 35 2.13 -3.93 10.75
N THR A 36 2.20 -4.63 9.62
CA THR A 36 3.45 -5.22 9.12
C THR A 36 4.56 -4.20 8.87
N PRO A 37 4.37 -3.16 8.03
CA PRO A 37 5.40 -2.15 7.80
C PRO A 37 5.70 -1.30 9.04
N VAL A 38 4.70 -1.01 9.90
CA VAL A 38 4.93 -0.25 11.14
C VAL A 38 5.79 -1.04 12.13
N SER A 39 5.46 -2.32 12.36
CA SER A 39 6.26 -3.19 13.24
C SER A 39 7.69 -3.33 12.71
N ALA A 40 7.84 -3.56 11.41
CA ALA A 40 9.16 -3.66 10.78
C ALA A 40 9.96 -2.35 10.89
N LEU A 41 9.31 -1.19 10.77
CA LEU A 41 9.96 0.11 10.98
C LEU A 41 10.44 0.26 12.43
N GLY A 42 9.63 -0.17 13.41
CA GLY A 42 10.01 -0.18 14.82
C GLY A 42 11.25 -1.03 15.11
N ASP A 43 11.34 -2.21 14.50
CA ASP A 43 12.52 -3.08 14.60
C ASP A 43 13.76 -2.43 13.97
N GLN A 44 13.59 -1.78 12.81
CA GLN A 44 14.67 -1.09 12.11
C GLN A 44 15.18 0.12 12.90
N VAL A 45 14.29 0.90 13.52
CA VAL A 45 14.65 2.01 14.42
C VAL A 45 15.39 1.51 15.65
N SER A 46 14.92 0.43 16.28
CA SER A 46 15.58 -0.20 17.43
C SER A 46 17.00 -0.65 17.07
N ARG A 47 17.18 -1.25 15.89
CA ARG A 47 18.50 -1.63 15.38
C ARG A 47 19.39 -0.43 15.12
N LEU A 48 18.85 0.65 14.51
CA LEU A 48 19.60 1.87 14.22
C LEU A 48 20.11 2.57 15.50
N ALA A 49 19.37 2.44 16.60
CA ALA A 49 19.74 2.96 17.91
C ALA A 49 20.82 2.12 18.62
N ALA A 50 21.17 0.94 18.10
CA ALA A 50 22.27 0.13 18.64
C ALA A 50 23.63 0.75 18.30
N ASP A 51 24.51 0.84 19.30
CA ASP A 51 25.77 1.60 19.23
C ASP A 51 26.89 0.88 18.45
N SER A 52 26.60 -0.28 17.86
CA SER A 52 27.59 -1.18 17.26
C SER A 52 27.48 -1.33 15.74
N LEU A 53 26.68 -0.50 15.06
CA LEU A 53 26.49 -0.61 13.61
C LEU A 53 27.61 0.04 12.83
N ASP A 54 28.16 -0.69 11.86
CA ASP A 54 29.03 -0.10 10.86
C ASP A 54 28.25 0.72 9.82
N GLU A 55 28.96 1.51 8.99
CA GLU A 55 28.34 2.39 8.00
C GLU A 55 27.53 1.61 6.93
N ARG A 56 27.97 0.40 6.57
CA ARG A 56 27.28 -0.43 5.59
C ARG A 56 25.99 -0.98 6.16
N GLU A 57 26.01 -1.47 7.39
CA GLU A 57 24.82 -1.94 8.11
C GLU A 57 23.82 -0.82 8.31
N ARG A 58 24.30 0.38 8.67
CA ARG A 58 23.48 1.60 8.78
C ARG A 58 22.80 1.94 7.46
N ALA A 59 23.54 1.93 6.35
CA ALA A 59 22.98 2.21 5.03
C ALA A 59 21.91 1.19 4.62
N VAL A 60 22.11 -0.11 4.94
CA VAL A 60 21.12 -1.16 4.68
C VAL A 60 19.85 -0.94 5.49
N ILE A 61 19.98 -0.64 6.79
CA ILE A 61 18.83 -0.35 7.68
C ILE A 61 18.04 0.86 7.17
N ILE A 62 18.72 1.95 6.82
CA ILE A 62 18.07 3.15 6.25
C ILE A 62 17.35 2.81 4.94
N GLY A 63 17.95 1.99 4.08
CA GLY A 63 17.32 1.52 2.84
C GLY A 63 16.02 0.75 3.09
N HIS A 64 16.02 -0.16 4.07
CA HIS A 64 14.82 -0.89 4.49
C HIS A 64 13.76 0.03 5.10
N MET A 65 14.15 1.00 5.93
CA MET A 65 13.22 1.99 6.49
C MET A 65 12.52 2.77 5.38
N ARG A 66 13.26 3.25 4.37
CA ARG A 66 12.69 3.93 3.20
C ARG A 66 11.67 3.06 2.46
N ALA A 67 12.00 1.79 2.20
CA ALA A 67 11.07 0.88 1.54
C ALA A 67 9.75 0.71 2.32
N ARG A 68 9.81 0.64 3.66
CA ARG A 68 8.58 0.54 4.49
C ARG A 68 7.78 1.85 4.52
N ILE A 69 8.46 2.99 4.49
CA ILE A 69 7.79 4.30 4.35
C ILE A 69 7.09 4.40 2.98
N ASP A 70 7.70 3.89 1.91
CA ASP A 70 7.11 3.88 0.57
C ASP A 70 5.86 2.98 0.52
N ASP A 71 5.90 1.81 1.17
CA ASP A 71 4.75 0.91 1.30
C ASP A 71 3.59 1.58 2.05
N LEU A 72 3.89 2.23 3.18
CA LEU A 72 2.91 3.00 3.95
C LEU A 72 2.31 4.15 3.13
N SER A 73 3.14 4.86 2.38
CA SER A 73 2.70 5.96 1.53
C SER A 73 1.76 5.48 0.43
N ARG A 74 2.06 4.33 -0.19
CA ARG A 74 1.19 3.70 -1.19
C ARG A 74 -0.15 3.31 -0.58
N LEU A 75 -0.15 2.74 0.63
CA LEU A 75 -1.37 2.35 1.32
C LEU A 75 -2.25 3.57 1.65
N VAL A 76 -1.66 4.68 2.10
CA VAL A 76 -2.39 5.94 2.34
C VAL A 76 -3.01 6.48 1.06
N VAL A 77 -2.29 6.45 -0.07
CA VAL A 77 -2.81 6.89 -1.37
C VAL A 77 -3.99 6.01 -1.81
N LEU A 78 -3.85 4.69 -1.65
CA LEU A 78 -4.92 3.73 -1.95
C LEU A 78 -6.15 4.01 -1.09
N LEU A 79 -5.95 4.25 0.22
CA LEU A 79 -7.04 4.59 1.14
C LEU A 79 -7.75 5.88 0.76
N LYS A 80 -6.98 6.91 0.40
CA LYS A 80 -7.56 8.18 -0.07
C LYS A 80 -8.42 7.95 -1.32
N ARG A 81 -7.91 7.22 -2.31
CA ARG A 81 -8.67 6.90 -3.53
C ARG A 81 -9.95 6.15 -3.24
N TYR A 82 -9.89 5.14 -2.37
CA TYR A 82 -11.08 4.41 -1.95
C TYR A 82 -12.13 5.35 -1.35
N LEU A 83 -11.72 6.25 -0.44
CA LEU A 83 -12.63 7.20 0.20
C LEU A 83 -13.21 8.22 -0.79
N ASP A 84 -12.41 8.70 -1.74
CA ASP A 84 -12.86 9.63 -2.79
C ASP A 84 -13.87 8.96 -3.75
N GLU A 85 -13.79 7.64 -3.92
CA GLU A 85 -14.67 6.82 -4.75
C GLU A 85 -15.96 6.36 -4.02
N GLN A 86 -16.03 6.47 -2.69
CA GLN A 86 -17.24 6.18 -1.94
C GLN A 86 -18.27 7.32 -2.11
N PRO A 87 -19.55 7.02 -2.39
CA PRO A 87 -20.58 8.04 -2.32
C PRO A 87 -20.60 8.63 -0.91
N ALA A 88 -20.64 9.97 -0.81
CA ALA A 88 -20.73 10.64 0.47
C ALA A 88 -21.88 10.01 1.28
N PRO A 89 -21.68 9.70 2.57
CA PRO A 89 -22.78 9.20 3.38
C PRO A 89 -23.87 10.27 3.35
N ASP A 90 -25.05 9.92 2.81
CA ASP A 90 -26.24 10.76 2.88
C ASP A 90 -26.45 11.10 4.37
N ALA A 91 -26.24 12.38 4.70
CA ALA A 91 -26.39 12.93 6.04
C ALA A 91 -27.84 13.28 6.36
#